data_AF-A0A355YG69-F1
#
_entry.id   AF-A0A355YG69-F1
#
_cell.length_a   1.000
_cell.length_b   1.000
_cell.length_c   1.000
_cell.angle_alpha   90.00
_cell.angle_beta   90.00
_cell.angle_gamma   90.00
#
_symmetry.space_group_name_H-M   'P 1'
#
loop_
_entity.id
_entity.type
_entity.pdbx_description
1 polymer ?
#
loop_
_entity_poly.entity_id
_entity_poly.type
_entity_poly.pdbx_seq_one_letter_code
_entity_poly.pdbx_strand_id
1 'polypeptide(L)' 'MTTDVSPAFPPREAMEFDVVIVGAGPAGLATAIRLRQLAVEKGQELSVCVLEKGSEPGAHILSGA' A
#
# COMPACT_ATOMS: atom_id res chain seq x y z
N MET A 1 26.68 -36.11 1.84
CA MET A 1 25.72 -35.30 2.62
C MET A 1 25.28 -34.14 1.74
N THR A 2 24.19 -34.31 1.00
CA THR A 2 23.51 -33.23 0.27
C THR A 2 22.59 -32.53 1.26
N THR A 3 22.88 -31.27 1.59
CA THR A 3 21.97 -30.44 2.40
C THR A 3 20.75 -30.12 1.56
N ASP A 4 19.61 -30.67 1.95
CA ASP A 4 18.31 -30.33 1.39
C ASP A 4 17.98 -28.88 1.76
N VAL A 5 18.05 -27.99 0.76
CA VAL A 5 17.70 -26.56 0.91
C VAL A 5 16.24 -26.40 0.49
N SER A 6 15.34 -27.12 1.14
CA SER A 6 13.90 -26.90 0.97
C SER A 6 13.52 -25.59 1.67
N PRO A 7 12.82 -24.64 1.01
CA PRO A 7 12.44 -23.40 1.65
C PRO A 7 11.46 -23.67 2.80
N ALA A 8 11.81 -23.19 4.00
CA ALA A 8 11.02 -23.39 5.23
C ALA A 8 9.61 -22.77 5.18
N PHE A 9 9.34 -21.93 4.18
CA PHE A 9 8.07 -21.24 4.00
C PHE A 9 7.68 -21.21 2.52
N PRO A 10 6.37 -21.16 2.23
CA PRO A 10 5.91 -20.94 0.86
C PRO A 10 6.47 -19.63 0.29
N PRO A 11 6.56 -19.52 -1.05
CA PRO A 11 6.94 -18.28 -1.70
C PRO A 11 5.98 -17.15 -1.31
N ARG A 12 6.51 -15.93 -1.14
CA ARG A 12 5.68 -14.76 -0.82
C ARG A 12 4.88 -14.34 -2.05
N GLU A 13 3.60 -14.05 -1.83
CA GLU A 13 2.77 -13.41 -2.86
C GLU A 13 3.24 -11.97 -3.09
N ALA A 14 3.20 -11.53 -4.35
CA ALA A 14 3.63 -10.20 -4.76
C ALA A 14 2.67 -9.65 -5.84
N MET A 15 2.49 -8.33 -5.82
CA MET A 15 1.71 -7.57 -6.79
C MET A 15 2.46 -6.28 -7.12
N GLU A 16 2.40 -5.83 -8.38
CA GLU A 16 3.06 -4.61 -8.83
C GLU A 16 2.11 -3.40 -8.73
N PHE A 17 2.66 -2.26 -8.29
CA PHE A 17 1.99 -0.97 -8.25
C PHE A 17 3.01 0.13 -8.57
N ASP A 18 2.56 1.23 -9.18
CA ASP A 18 3.42 2.39 -9.45
C ASP A 18 3.80 3.11 -8.14
N VAL A 19 2.86 3.17 -7.19
CA VAL A 19 3.07 3.77 -5.88
C VAL A 19 2.44 2.90 -4.78
N VAL A 20 3.21 2.61 -3.74
CA VAL A 20 2.74 1.98 -2.50
C VAL A 20 2.88 2.95 -1.34
N ILE A 21 1.80 3.17 -0.61
CA ILE A 21 1.71 4.04 0.58
C ILE A 21 1.41 3.15 1.79
N VAL A 22 2.24 3.24 2.83
CA VAL A 22 2.05 2.49 4.08
C VAL A 22 1.45 3.42 5.15
N GLY A 23 0.25 3.09 5.59
CA GLY A 23 -0.57 3.85 6.55
C GLY A 23 -1.71 4.60 5.86
N ALA A 24 -2.96 4.26 6.20
CA ALA A 24 -4.16 4.98 5.72
C ALA A 24 -4.61 6.07 6.71
N GLY A 25 -3.65 6.81 7.26
CA GLY A 25 -3.91 8.03 8.02
C GLY A 25 -4.18 9.24 7.10
N PRO A 26 -4.43 10.44 7.66
CA PRO A 26 -4.75 11.63 6.88
C PRO A 26 -3.68 11.97 5.82
N ALA A 27 -2.39 11.84 6.18
CA ALA A 27 -1.30 12.08 5.25
C ALA A 27 -1.28 11.08 4.09
N GLY A 28 -1.35 9.77 4.38
CA GLY A 28 -1.32 8.72 3.36
C GLY A 28 -2.50 8.79 2.39
N LEU A 29 -3.71 9.01 2.92
CA LEU A 29 -4.90 9.17 2.09
C LEU A 29 -4.86 10.47 1.27
N ALA A 30 -4.44 11.59 1.84
CA ALA A 30 -4.28 12.84 1.09
C ALA A 30 -3.28 12.69 -0.05
N THR A 31 -2.15 12.00 0.18
CA THR A 31 -1.17 11.70 -0.86
C THR A 31 -1.78 10.81 -1.96
N ALA A 32 -2.45 9.73 -1.60
CA ALA A 32 -3.09 8.82 -2.57
C ALA A 32 -4.12 9.55 -3.45
N ILE A 33 -4.99 10.34 -2.82
CA ILE A 33 -6.01 11.15 -3.51
C ILE A 33 -5.34 12.14 -4.45
N ARG A 34 -4.32 12.88 -4.00
CA ARG A 34 -3.68 13.90 -4.83
C ARG A 34 -2.92 13.29 -6.00
N LEU A 35 -2.26 12.15 -5.82
CA LEU A 35 -1.58 11.44 -6.90
C LEU A 35 -2.57 10.99 -7.98
N ARG A 36 -3.71 10.43 -7.58
CA ARG A 36 -4.75 10.00 -8.53
C ARG A 36 -5.39 11.18 -9.26
N GLN A 37 -5.65 12.30 -8.56
CA GLN A 37 -6.13 13.53 -9.21
C GLN A 37 -5.15 14.03 -10.27
N LEU A 38 -3.85 14.13 -9.93
CA LEU A 38 -2.81 14.54 -10.87
C LEU A 38 -2.69 13.60 -12.09
N ALA A 39 -2.86 12.30 -11.88
CA ALA A 39 -2.86 11.32 -12.97
C ALA A 39 -4.04 11.53 -13.92
N VAL A 40 -5.25 11.75 -13.37
CA VAL A 40 -6.45 12.08 -14.16
C VAL A 40 -6.27 13.39 -14.92
N GLU A 41 -5.77 14.44 -14.27
CA GLU A 41 -5.48 15.75 -14.91
C GLU A 41 -4.52 15.62 -16.10
N LYS A 42 -3.57 14.68 -16.03
CA LYS A 42 -2.57 14.42 -17.08
C LYS A 42 -2.97 13.35 -18.09
N GLY A 43 -4.14 12.73 -17.93
CA GLY A 43 -4.57 11.61 -18.77
C GLY A 43 -3.67 10.38 -18.66
N GLN A 44 -3.08 10.15 -17.48
CA GLN A 44 -2.17 9.03 -17.21
C GLN A 44 -2.84 7.97 -16.33
N GLU A 45 -2.53 6.71 -16.58
CA GLU A 45 -2.85 5.64 -15.64
C GLU A 45 -1.78 5.60 -14.53
N LEU A 46 -2.20 5.37 -13.29
CA LEU A 46 -1.32 5.34 -12.11
C LEU A 46 -1.92 4.43 -11.04
N SER A 47 -1.42 3.23 -10.91
CA SER A 47 -1.84 2.29 -9.87
C SER A 47 -1.27 2.70 -8.50
N VAL A 48 -2.16 2.89 -7.52
CA VAL A 48 -1.79 3.31 -6.16
C VAL A 48 -2.36 2.32 -5.15
N CYS A 49 -1.50 1.71 -4.35
CA CYS A 49 -1.87 0.86 -3.23
C CYS A 49 -1.69 1.62 -1.91
N VAL A 50 -2.71 1.60 -1.04
CA VAL A 50 -2.61 2.09 0.33
C VAL A 50 -2.81 0.92 1.27
N LEU A 51 -1.83 0.66 2.14
CA LEU A 51 -1.86 -0.41 3.12
C LEU A 51 -2.16 0.16 4.50
N GLU A 52 -3.05 -0.45 5.25
CA GLU A 52 -3.36 -0.09 6.64
C GLU A 52 -3.35 -1.35 7.51
N LYS A 53 -2.84 -1.23 8.74
CA LYS A 53 -2.87 -2.32 9.72
C LYS A 53 -4.30 -2.55 10.25
N GLY A 54 -5.06 -1.46 10.38
CA GLY A 54 -6.46 -1.48 10.80
C GLY A 54 -7.32 -2.30 9.85
N SER A 55 -8.43 -2.85 10.38
CA SER A 55 -9.44 -3.53 9.56
C SER A 55 -10.11 -2.60 8.56
N GLU A 56 -10.01 -1.29 8.77
CA GLU A 56 -10.53 -0.23 7.93
C GLU A 56 -9.66 1.04 8.06
N PRO A 57 -9.65 1.93 7.05
CA PRO A 57 -9.02 3.23 7.17
C PRO A 57 -9.55 3.99 8.39
N GLY A 58 -8.64 4.49 9.22
CA GLY A 58 -9.00 5.23 10.42
C GLY A 58 -9.15 4.42 11.71
N ALA A 59 -9.15 3.09 11.66
CA ALA A 59 -9.33 2.25 12.86
C ALA A 59 -8.25 2.47 13.96
N HIS A 60 -7.09 3.00 13.59
CA HIS A 60 -6.01 3.35 14.53
C HIS A 60 -5.74 4.84 14.63
N ILE A 61 -6.60 5.69 14.08
CA ILE A 61 -6.47 7.15 14.23
C ILE A 61 -6.98 7.52 15.63
N LEU A 62 -6.12 8.16 16.41
CA LEU A 62 -6.49 8.88 17.63
C LEU A 62 -6.11 10.34 17.42
N SER A 63 -7.10 11.22 17.53
CA SER A 63 -6.97 12.65 17.28
C SER A 63 -7.90 13.40 18.23
N GLY A 64 -7.57 14.66 18.53
CA GLY A 64 -8.49 15.59 19.21
C GLY A 64 -9.52 16.24 18.29
N ALA A 65 -9.43 15.97 16.99
CA ALA A 65 -10.25 16.49 15.90
C ALA A 65 -10.71 15.34 14.99
#